data_AF-X1EQ22-F1
#
_entry.id   AF-X1EQ22-F1
#
_cell.length_a   1.000
_cell.length_b   1.000
_cell.length_c   1.000
_cell.angle_alpha   90.00
_cell.angle_beta   90.00
_cell.angle_gamma   90.00
#
_symmetry.space_group_name_H-M   'P 1'
#
loop_
_entity.id
_entity.type
_entity.pdbx_description
1 polymer ?
#
loop_
_entity_poly.entity_id
_entity_poly.type
_entity_poly.pdbx_seq_one_letter_code
_entity_poly.pdbx_strand_id
1 'polypeptide(L)'
;NVKIKFNEYDILQKIPMVNSKQSNAYIWLWLPGAREPTLCGQITAENQHHVFAYHSTYLARSDAIALDPVELPLIPGRQRSDYDIHRALRDAAPDSWGRRVILYQQQLSPNTYEEFTEIAFLLASDVNRIGALHFQSTNSHYESIDVPNVTLEQLQQVTQKIELGAPIPSTLYAALFHGTSIGGARPKAFLNDYELPIKKQYIAKFSSQTDFFPIVKAEFAAMQL
;
A
#
# COMPACT_ATOMS: atom_id res chain seq x y z
N ASN A 1 11.93 -12.85 -25.20
CA ASN A 1 10.76 -12.37 -24.42
C ASN A 1 9.95 -13.54 -23.91
N VAL A 2 10.37 -14.14 -22.80
CA VAL A 2 9.56 -15.14 -22.09
C VAL A 2 8.49 -14.37 -21.32
N LYS A 3 7.27 -14.29 -21.87
CA LYS A 3 6.11 -13.86 -21.08
C LYS A 3 5.84 -15.00 -20.08
N ILE A 4 6.24 -14.82 -18.83
CA ILE A 4 5.83 -15.72 -17.75
C ILE A 4 4.31 -15.57 -17.65
N LYS A 5 3.56 -16.54 -18.19
CA LYS A 5 2.13 -16.66 -17.96
C LYS A 5 1.96 -17.22 -16.55
N PHE A 6 1.68 -16.35 -15.59
CA PHE A 6 1.21 -16.82 -14.28
C PHE A 6 -0.15 -17.49 -14.49
N ASN A 7 -0.33 -18.71 -14.00
CA ASN A 7 -1.65 -19.31 -13.98
C ASN A 7 -2.46 -18.72 -12.80
N GLU A 8 -3.79 -18.91 -12.79
CA GLU A 8 -4.67 -18.35 -11.75
C GLU A 8 -4.33 -18.82 -10.31
N TYR A 9 -3.81 -20.04 -10.17
CA TYR A 9 -3.37 -20.58 -8.88
C TYR A 9 -2.08 -19.93 -8.38
N ASP A 10 -1.15 -19.56 -9.27
CA ASP A 10 0.11 -18.90 -8.92
C ASP A 10 -0.13 -17.47 -8.39
N ILE A 11 -1.16 -16.79 -8.90
CA ILE A 11 -1.51 -15.41 -8.50
C ILE A 11 -2.09 -15.40 -7.09
N LEU A 12 -2.91 -16.40 -6.75
CA LEU A 12 -3.46 -16.58 -5.41
C LEU A 12 -2.39 -16.77 -4.35
N GLN A 13 -1.38 -17.60 -4.65
CA GLN A 13 -0.28 -17.85 -3.72
C GLN A 13 0.66 -16.64 -3.55
N LYS A 14 0.60 -15.68 -4.48
CA LYS A 14 1.38 -14.45 -4.41
C LYS A 14 0.72 -13.34 -3.58
N ILE A 15 -0.57 -13.46 -3.22
CA ILE A 15 -1.17 -12.49 -2.30
C ILE A 15 -0.52 -12.70 -0.93
N PRO A 16 0.22 -11.71 -0.40
CA PRO A 16 0.88 -11.87 0.88
C PRO A 16 -0.19 -11.96 1.97
N MET A 17 -0.38 -13.17 2.50
CA MET A 17 -1.22 -13.37 3.68
C MET A 17 -0.48 -12.85 4.90
N VAL A 18 -1.08 -11.91 5.59
CA VAL A 18 -0.46 -11.25 6.75
C VAL A 18 -1.13 -11.75 8.02
N ASN A 19 -0.33 -11.99 9.06
CA ASN A 19 -0.87 -12.22 10.39
C ASN A 19 -1.62 -10.96 10.85
N SER A 20 -2.94 -11.06 10.99
CA SER A 20 -3.79 -9.92 11.35
C SER A 20 -3.49 -9.32 12.73
N LYS A 21 -2.76 -10.05 13.57
CA LYS A 21 -2.33 -9.66 14.91
C LYS A 21 -0.82 -9.38 15.01
N GLN A 22 -0.14 -9.20 13.89
CA GLN A 22 1.27 -8.83 13.89
C GLN A 22 1.48 -7.55 14.72
N SER A 23 2.49 -7.56 15.59
CA SER A 23 2.76 -6.46 16.52
C SER A 23 3.90 -5.55 16.08
N ASN A 24 4.63 -5.89 15.01
CA ASN A 24 5.68 -5.04 14.47
C ASN A 24 5.84 -5.15 12.95
N ALA A 25 6.45 -4.12 12.37
CA ALA A 25 6.89 -4.09 10.99
C ALA A 25 8.20 -3.32 10.87
N TYR A 26 9.04 -3.73 9.93
CA TYR A 26 10.25 -3.00 9.53
C TYR A 26 9.91 -2.03 8.42
N ILE A 27 10.50 -0.84 8.50
CA ILE A 27 10.27 0.25 7.58
C ILE A 27 11.47 0.35 6.65
N TRP A 28 11.20 0.22 5.36
CA TRP A 28 12.14 0.38 4.27
C TRP A 28 11.89 1.73 3.59
N LEU A 29 12.96 2.48 3.33
CA LEU A 29 12.91 3.83 2.77
C LEU A 29 13.76 3.92 1.50
N TRP A 30 13.19 4.47 0.42
CA TRP A 30 13.99 4.95 -0.71
C TRP A 30 14.46 6.37 -0.45
N LEU A 31 15.77 6.53 -0.28
CA LEU A 31 16.40 7.85 -0.20
C LEU A 31 16.32 8.57 -1.56
N PRO A 32 16.42 9.92 -1.59
CA PRO A 32 16.42 10.68 -2.83
C PRO A 32 17.44 10.15 -3.85
N GLY A 33 16.96 9.76 -5.03
CA GLY A 33 17.78 9.20 -6.12
C GLY A 33 18.20 7.73 -5.94
N ALA A 34 17.86 7.08 -4.83
CA ALA A 34 18.15 5.68 -4.61
C ALA A 34 17.20 4.78 -5.43
N ARG A 35 17.75 3.69 -5.97
CA ARG A 35 16.97 2.64 -6.65
C ARG A 35 16.58 1.50 -5.72
N GLU A 36 17.44 1.24 -4.74
CA GLU A 36 17.25 0.21 -3.73
C GLU A 36 16.80 0.86 -2.41
N PRO A 37 15.86 0.25 -1.68
CA PRO A 37 15.45 0.74 -0.38
C PRO A 37 16.52 0.43 0.68
N THR A 38 16.52 1.23 1.73
CA THR A 38 17.35 1.02 2.92
C THR A 38 16.46 0.72 4.12
N LEU A 39 16.87 -0.23 4.97
CA LEU A 39 16.23 -0.48 6.25
C LEU A 39 16.34 0.77 7.13
N CYS A 40 15.23 1.46 7.33
CA CYS A 40 15.15 2.73 8.04
C CYS A 40 14.94 2.54 9.54
N GLY A 41 14.04 1.62 9.92
CA GLY A 41 13.65 1.45 11.31
C GLY A 41 12.58 0.40 11.51
N GLN A 42 11.97 0.41 12.67
CA GLN A 42 10.91 -0.51 13.06
C GLN A 42 9.78 0.25 13.74
N ILE A 43 8.55 -0.12 13.42
CA ILE A 43 7.35 0.28 14.13
C ILE A 43 6.81 -0.92 14.93
N THR A 44 6.44 -0.67 16.18
CA THR A 44 5.92 -1.69 17.10
C THR A 44 4.65 -1.19 17.77
N ALA A 45 3.61 -2.02 17.77
CA ALA A 45 2.39 -1.79 18.52
C ALA A 45 2.62 -2.00 20.03
N GLU A 46 2.24 -1.02 20.83
CA GLU A 46 2.26 -1.02 22.29
C GLU A 46 0.94 -0.50 22.85
N ASN A 47 0.10 -1.42 23.33
CA ASN A 47 -1.26 -1.12 23.79
C ASN A 47 -2.07 -0.43 22.66
N GLN A 48 -2.47 0.83 22.87
CA GLN A 48 -3.21 1.64 21.89
C GLN A 48 -2.30 2.52 21.01
N HIS A 49 -0.97 2.47 21.19
CA HIS A 49 -0.03 3.32 20.48
C HIS A 49 0.95 2.51 19.61
N HIS A 50 1.60 3.21 18.69
CA HIS A 50 2.67 2.68 17.86
C HIS A 50 3.93 3.48 18.10
N VAL A 51 4.99 2.77 18.46
CA VAL A 51 6.29 3.33 18.77
C VAL A 51 7.24 3.02 17.63
N PHE A 52 8.03 4.02 17.24
CA PHE A 52 9.00 3.91 16.17
C PHE A 52 10.42 3.95 16.73
N ALA A 53 11.34 3.21 16.12
CA ALA A 53 12.77 3.34 16.38
C ALA A 53 13.55 3.27 15.07
N TYR A 54 14.45 4.22 14.84
CA TYR A 54 15.41 4.11 13.74
C TYR A 54 16.36 2.93 13.97
N HIS A 55 16.75 2.28 12.87
CA HIS A 55 17.78 1.28 12.92
C HIS A 55 19.15 1.95 13.10
N SER A 56 20.04 1.36 13.90
CA SER A 56 21.35 1.95 14.21
C SER A 56 22.20 2.17 12.95
N THR A 57 22.14 1.23 12.00
CA THR A 57 22.85 1.37 10.71
C THR A 57 22.27 2.47 9.82
N TYR A 58 20.99 2.82 9.98
CA TYR A 58 20.39 3.95 9.28
C TYR A 58 20.85 5.28 9.87
N LEU A 59 20.85 5.40 11.20
CA LEU A 59 21.36 6.59 11.91
C LEU A 59 22.85 6.86 11.64
N ALA A 60 23.64 5.82 11.36
CA ALA A 60 25.06 5.95 11.07
C ALA A 60 25.36 6.45 9.65
N ARG A 61 24.35 6.58 8.78
CA ARG A 61 24.56 7.02 7.39
C ARG A 61 24.80 8.51 7.31
N SER A 62 25.71 8.92 6.43
CA SER A 62 25.95 10.34 6.13
C SER A 62 24.82 10.99 5.33
N ASP A 63 23.99 10.20 4.65
CA ASP A 63 22.84 10.62 3.84
C ASP A 63 21.49 10.27 4.50
N ALA A 64 21.48 9.97 5.81
CA ALA A 64 20.25 9.71 6.55
C ALA A 64 19.35 10.95 6.52
N ILE A 65 18.06 10.74 6.23
CA ILE A 65 17.02 11.78 6.36
C ILE A 65 16.02 11.38 7.44
N ALA A 66 15.56 12.35 8.22
CA ALA A 66 14.45 12.15 9.14
C ALA A 66 13.17 11.88 8.32
N LEU A 67 12.36 10.91 8.76
CA LEU A 67 11.03 10.65 8.19
C LEU A 67 10.10 11.86 8.40
N ASP A 68 10.24 12.51 9.56
CA ASP A 68 9.64 13.79 9.89
C ASP A 68 10.65 14.50 10.81
N PRO A 69 11.21 15.67 10.45
CA PRO A 69 12.23 16.33 11.27
C PRO A 69 11.69 16.84 12.62
N VAL A 70 10.37 16.94 12.78
CA VAL A 70 9.71 17.38 14.02
C VAL A 70 9.25 16.19 14.85
N GLU A 71 8.45 15.29 14.27
CA GLU A 71 7.88 14.14 15.00
C GLU A 71 8.84 12.95 15.11
N LEU A 72 9.77 12.79 14.17
CA LEU A 72 10.68 11.65 14.05
C LEU A 72 12.12 12.08 13.77
N PRO A 73 12.75 12.93 14.62
CA PRO A 73 14.13 13.35 14.41
C PRO A 73 15.10 12.15 14.45
N LEU A 74 16.26 12.28 13.79
CA LEU A 74 17.30 11.25 13.71
C LEU A 74 18.02 11.05 15.05
N ILE A 75 17.32 10.48 16.02
CA ILE A 75 17.83 10.15 17.34
C ILE A 75 17.71 8.64 17.61
N PRO A 76 18.66 8.08 18.38
CA PRO A 76 18.57 6.69 18.81
C PRO A 76 17.44 6.48 19.80
N GLY A 77 16.92 5.27 19.84
CA GLY A 77 15.91 4.85 20.80
C GLY A 77 14.49 4.93 20.28
N ARG A 78 13.56 4.70 21.21
CA ARG A 78 12.13 4.58 20.95
C ARG A 78 11.49 5.97 20.99
N GLN A 79 10.78 6.31 19.92
CA GLN A 79 10.08 7.57 19.74
C GLN A 79 8.58 7.26 19.70
N ARG A 80 7.80 7.98 20.52
CA ARG A 80 6.36 7.82 20.64
C ARG A 80 5.68 9.11 20.24
N SER A 81 4.59 8.98 19.50
CA SER A 81 3.73 10.09 19.10
C SER A 81 2.78 10.47 20.23
N ASP A 82 2.36 11.74 20.27
CA ASP A 82 1.22 12.18 21.07
C ASP A 82 -0.12 11.62 20.54
N TYR A 83 -0.11 11.08 19.31
CA TYR A 83 -1.20 10.34 18.69
C TYR A 83 -0.98 8.82 18.79
N ASP A 84 -1.94 8.03 18.30
CA ASP A 84 -1.82 6.57 18.25
C ASP A 84 -0.66 6.10 17.36
N ILE A 85 -0.21 6.92 16.40
CA ILE A 85 0.92 6.66 15.49
C ILE A 85 1.47 8.02 15.00
N HIS A 86 2.76 8.09 14.66
CA HIS A 86 3.34 9.28 14.02
C HIS A 86 2.65 9.58 12.70
N ARG A 87 2.44 10.85 12.39
CA ARG A 87 1.66 11.30 11.23
C ARG A 87 2.33 10.91 9.92
N ALA A 88 3.66 10.99 9.84
CA ALA A 88 4.41 10.53 8.68
C ALA A 88 4.22 9.03 8.40
N LEU A 89 4.07 8.20 9.45
CA LEU A 89 3.79 6.77 9.29
C LEU A 89 2.30 6.52 9.01
N ARG A 90 1.40 7.34 9.56
CA ARG A 90 -0.04 7.32 9.25
C ARG A 90 -0.32 7.63 7.79
N ASP A 91 0.36 8.62 7.23
CA ASP A 91 0.25 8.99 5.81
C ASP A 91 0.73 7.87 4.89
N ALA A 92 1.61 7.01 5.41
CA ALA A 92 2.04 5.82 4.71
C ALA A 92 1.02 4.65 4.75
N ALA A 93 0.05 4.70 5.67
CA ALA A 93 -0.94 3.64 5.83
C ALA A 93 -2.02 3.68 4.73
N PRO A 94 -2.61 2.52 4.37
CA PRO A 94 -3.73 2.48 3.44
C PRO A 94 -4.95 3.21 4.02
N ASP A 95 -5.68 3.94 3.17
CA ASP A 95 -6.94 4.62 3.50
C ASP A 95 -8.15 3.66 3.50
N SER A 96 -9.37 4.20 3.59
CA SER A 96 -10.61 3.41 3.56
C SER A 96 -10.79 2.51 2.34
N TRP A 97 -10.45 2.98 1.13
CA TRP A 97 -10.49 2.16 -0.10
C TRP A 97 -9.38 1.11 -0.09
N GLY A 98 -8.14 1.53 0.18
CA GLY A 98 -6.99 0.61 0.21
C GLY A 98 -7.17 -0.51 1.25
N ARG A 99 -7.67 -0.17 2.44
CA ARG A 99 -7.99 -1.15 3.49
C ARG A 99 -9.09 -2.12 3.06
N ARG A 100 -10.11 -1.65 2.34
CA ARG A 100 -11.17 -2.52 1.80
C ARG A 100 -10.58 -3.51 0.79
N VAL A 101 -9.72 -3.06 -0.12
CA VAL A 101 -9.01 -3.94 -1.08
C VAL A 101 -8.15 -4.98 -0.33
N ILE A 102 -7.43 -4.55 0.71
CA ILE A 102 -6.65 -5.45 1.57
C ILE A 102 -7.52 -6.52 2.23
N LEU A 103 -8.67 -6.16 2.80
CA LEU A 103 -9.57 -7.15 3.41
C LEU A 103 -10.01 -8.21 2.38
N TYR A 104 -10.30 -7.81 1.15
CA TYR A 104 -10.59 -8.74 0.05
C TYR A 104 -9.40 -9.65 -0.29
N GLN A 105 -8.19 -9.11 -0.33
CA GLN A 105 -6.97 -9.90 -0.54
C GLN A 105 -6.77 -10.94 0.57
N GLN A 106 -7.03 -10.55 1.82
CA GLN A 106 -6.95 -11.42 2.99
C GLN A 106 -8.16 -12.38 3.11
N GLN A 107 -9.10 -12.36 2.14
CA GLN A 107 -10.33 -13.15 2.14
C GLN A 107 -11.20 -12.91 3.39
N LEU A 108 -11.11 -11.71 3.93
CA LEU A 108 -11.89 -11.25 5.07
C LEU A 108 -13.13 -10.49 4.61
N SER A 109 -14.16 -10.48 5.46
CA SER A 109 -15.35 -9.68 5.18
C SER A 109 -14.99 -8.19 5.23
N PRO A 110 -15.56 -7.35 4.35
CA PRO A 110 -15.31 -5.90 4.39
C PRO A 110 -15.67 -5.24 5.72
N ASN A 111 -16.41 -5.92 6.61
CA ASN A 111 -16.83 -5.40 7.91
C ASN A 111 -15.94 -5.86 9.09
N THR A 112 -14.87 -6.62 8.86
CA THR A 112 -14.00 -7.15 9.92
C THR A 112 -12.74 -6.29 10.14
N TYR A 113 -12.83 -4.97 9.96
CA TYR A 113 -11.70 -4.04 10.19
C TYR A 113 -11.08 -4.20 11.58
N GLU A 114 -11.90 -4.48 12.59
CA GLU A 114 -11.45 -4.62 13.99
C GLU A 114 -10.57 -5.86 14.21
N GLU A 115 -10.60 -6.82 13.28
CA GLU A 115 -9.79 -8.03 13.35
C GLU A 115 -8.38 -7.85 12.75
N PHE A 116 -8.13 -6.71 12.10
CA PHE A 116 -6.89 -6.41 11.38
C PHE A 116 -6.19 -5.19 12.01
N THR A 117 -5.03 -5.42 12.63
CA THR A 117 -4.27 -4.34 13.30
C THR A 117 -3.73 -3.33 12.29
N GLU A 118 -3.37 -2.14 12.77
CA GLU A 118 -2.72 -1.13 11.92
C GLU A 118 -1.41 -1.66 11.32
N ILE A 119 -0.62 -2.40 12.10
CA ILE A 119 0.60 -3.06 11.62
C ILE A 119 0.29 -4.06 10.50
N ALA A 120 -0.78 -4.83 10.62
CA ALA A 120 -1.20 -5.75 9.57
C ALA A 120 -1.59 -5.00 8.29
N PHE A 121 -2.29 -3.86 8.40
CA PHE A 121 -2.58 -2.99 7.24
C PHE A 121 -1.33 -2.44 6.57
N LEU A 122 -0.34 -2.01 7.35
CA LEU A 122 0.93 -1.54 6.82
C LEU A 122 1.66 -2.64 6.05
N LEU A 123 1.71 -3.86 6.60
CA LEU A 123 2.36 -5.02 5.98
C LEU A 123 1.64 -5.56 4.74
N ALA A 124 0.32 -5.43 4.68
CA ALA A 124 -0.48 -5.85 3.54
C ALA A 124 -0.49 -4.82 2.40
N SER A 125 0.02 -3.60 2.64
CA SER A 125 0.10 -2.56 1.63
C SER A 125 1.17 -2.89 0.58
N ASP A 126 0.93 -2.48 -0.67
CA ASP A 126 1.77 -2.85 -1.81
C ASP A 126 3.05 -1.99 -1.94
N VAL A 127 4.05 -2.55 -2.63
CA VAL A 127 5.35 -1.93 -2.94
C VAL A 127 5.22 -0.70 -3.85
N ASN A 128 4.23 -0.66 -4.74
CA ASN A 128 4.02 0.45 -5.67
C ASN A 128 3.18 1.57 -5.05
N ARG A 129 3.36 1.86 -3.76
CA ARG A 129 2.63 2.94 -3.07
C ARG A 129 3.26 4.30 -3.31
N ILE A 130 2.41 5.33 -3.28
CA ILE A 130 2.88 6.72 -3.34
C ILE A 130 3.71 7.03 -2.08
N GLY A 131 4.86 7.67 -2.28
CA GLY A 131 5.80 8.00 -1.22
C GLY A 131 7.02 7.10 -1.26
N ALA A 132 7.85 7.18 -0.22
CA ALA A 132 9.15 6.50 -0.17
C ALA A 132 9.21 5.37 0.88
N LEU A 133 8.11 5.07 1.55
CA LEU A 133 8.06 4.06 2.62
C LEU A 133 7.38 2.78 2.16
N HIS A 134 7.95 1.65 2.55
CA HIS A 134 7.33 0.32 2.47
C HIS A 134 7.58 -0.46 3.78
N PHE A 135 6.68 -1.39 4.12
CA PHE A 135 6.68 -2.09 5.39
C PHE A 135 6.81 -3.60 5.18
N GLN A 136 7.71 -4.26 5.90
CA GLN A 136 7.94 -5.70 5.78
C GLN A 136 8.05 -6.37 7.14
N SER A 137 7.75 -7.67 7.19
CA SER A 137 7.85 -8.48 8.40
C SER A 137 9.29 -8.87 8.73
N THR A 138 10.20 -8.76 7.76
CA THR A 138 11.63 -9.06 7.89
C THR A 138 12.51 -7.83 7.66
N ASN A 139 13.68 -7.83 8.28
CA ASN A 139 14.71 -6.79 8.15
C ASN A 139 15.98 -7.29 7.44
N SER A 140 16.05 -8.58 7.10
CA SER A 140 17.29 -9.21 6.60
C SER A 140 17.60 -8.83 5.16
N HIS A 141 16.57 -8.69 4.35
CA HIS A 141 16.65 -8.26 2.96
C HIS A 141 15.30 -7.67 2.55
N TYR A 142 15.32 -6.84 1.51
CA TYR A 142 14.11 -6.29 0.95
C TYR A 142 13.47 -7.28 -0.03
N GLU A 143 12.20 -7.62 0.19
CA GLU A 143 11.43 -8.51 -0.69
C GLU A 143 10.49 -7.73 -1.62
N SER A 144 10.73 -7.73 -2.93
CA SER A 144 9.79 -7.15 -3.90
C SER A 144 8.83 -8.19 -4.46
N ILE A 145 7.57 -7.82 -4.67
CA ILE A 145 6.59 -8.65 -5.36
C ILE A 145 6.44 -8.18 -6.81
N ASP A 146 6.65 -9.09 -7.76
CA ASP A 146 6.29 -8.87 -9.16
C ASP A 146 4.77 -8.92 -9.31
N VAL A 147 4.18 -7.75 -9.54
CA VAL A 147 2.74 -7.58 -9.74
C VAL A 147 2.37 -7.89 -11.20
N PRO A 148 1.37 -8.75 -11.47
CA PRO A 148 0.91 -9.02 -12.82
C PRO A 148 0.30 -7.79 -13.50
N ASN A 149 0.46 -7.70 -14.81
CA ASN A 149 -0.24 -6.69 -15.62
C ASN A 149 -1.73 -7.01 -15.69
N VAL A 150 -2.55 -5.96 -15.61
CA VAL A 150 -4.01 -6.05 -15.71
C VAL A 150 -4.54 -4.99 -16.64
N THR A 151 -5.71 -5.25 -17.24
CA THR A 151 -6.39 -4.26 -18.09
C THR A 151 -7.27 -3.33 -17.27
N LEU A 152 -7.63 -2.19 -17.85
CA LEU A 152 -8.57 -1.25 -17.22
C LEU A 152 -9.93 -1.90 -16.93
N GLU A 153 -10.40 -2.78 -17.82
CA GLU A 153 -11.67 -3.50 -17.66
C GLU A 153 -11.62 -4.44 -16.46
N GLN A 154 -10.49 -5.14 -16.24
CA GLN A 154 -10.32 -5.99 -15.06
C GLN A 154 -10.34 -5.16 -13.76
N LEU A 155 -9.65 -4.01 -13.75
CA LEU A 155 -9.66 -3.08 -12.61
C LEU A 155 -11.07 -2.55 -12.33
N GLN A 156 -11.84 -2.21 -13.38
CA GLN A 156 -13.22 -1.75 -13.26
C GLN A 156 -14.13 -2.85 -12.68
N GLN A 157 -14.00 -4.09 -13.17
CA GLN A 157 -14.80 -5.22 -12.68
C GLN A 157 -14.50 -5.55 -11.20
N VAL A 158 -13.22 -5.59 -10.81
CA VAL A 158 -12.84 -5.79 -9.40
C VAL A 158 -13.41 -4.70 -8.53
N THR A 159 -13.22 -3.45 -8.95
CA THR A 159 -13.70 -2.28 -8.22
C THR A 159 -15.21 -2.36 -7.96
N GLN A 160 -16.00 -2.66 -9.00
CA GLN A 160 -17.44 -2.78 -8.88
C GLN A 160 -17.85 -3.89 -7.89
N LYS A 161 -17.14 -5.02 -7.91
CA LYS A 161 -17.42 -6.13 -7.00
C LYS A 161 -17.06 -5.80 -5.55
N ILE A 162 -15.93 -5.12 -5.32
CA ILE A 162 -15.53 -4.64 -3.99
C ILE A 162 -16.56 -3.65 -3.42
N GLU A 163 -17.02 -2.71 -4.24
CA GLU A 163 -18.08 -1.76 -3.87
C GLU A 163 -19.38 -2.47 -3.50
N LEU A 164 -19.73 -3.55 -4.20
CA LEU A 164 -20.94 -4.34 -3.97
C LEU A 164 -20.85 -5.33 -2.79
N GLY A 165 -19.68 -5.49 -2.16
CA GLY A 165 -19.51 -6.57 -1.18
C GLY A 165 -19.54 -7.97 -1.81
N ALA A 166 -19.35 -8.08 -3.14
CA ALA A 166 -19.52 -9.31 -3.89
C ALA A 166 -18.21 -10.14 -3.95
N PRO A 167 -18.30 -11.48 -4.08
CA PRO A 167 -17.13 -12.33 -4.31
C PRO A 167 -16.35 -11.95 -5.58
N ILE A 168 -15.02 -11.97 -5.48
CA ILE A 168 -14.11 -11.74 -6.59
C ILE A 168 -13.72 -13.09 -7.21
N PRO A 169 -13.96 -13.30 -8.52
CA PRO A 169 -13.53 -14.52 -9.21
C PRO A 169 -11.99 -14.56 -9.32
N SER A 170 -11.42 -15.77 -9.38
CA SER A 170 -9.98 -15.99 -9.46
C SER A 170 -9.30 -15.27 -10.63
N THR A 171 -10.01 -15.18 -11.76
CA THR A 171 -9.60 -14.47 -12.98
C THR A 171 -9.29 -12.99 -12.77
N LEU A 172 -9.79 -12.40 -11.66
CA LEU A 172 -9.65 -11.00 -11.34
C LEU A 172 -8.72 -10.71 -10.15
N TYR A 173 -8.15 -11.73 -9.50
CA TYR A 173 -7.30 -11.52 -8.33
C TYR A 173 -6.02 -10.73 -8.62
N ALA A 174 -5.48 -10.84 -9.84
CA ALA A 174 -4.34 -10.01 -10.25
C ALA A 174 -4.62 -8.51 -10.10
N ALA A 175 -5.88 -8.08 -10.30
CA ALA A 175 -6.25 -6.67 -10.20
C ALA A 175 -6.31 -6.16 -8.76
N LEU A 176 -6.38 -7.04 -7.75
CA LEU A 176 -6.36 -6.63 -6.35
C LEU A 176 -5.02 -6.00 -5.93
N PHE A 177 -3.91 -6.41 -6.54
CA PHE A 177 -2.59 -5.86 -6.26
C PHE A 177 -2.45 -4.37 -6.62
N HIS A 178 -3.34 -3.83 -7.46
CA HIS A 178 -3.22 -2.45 -7.95
C HIS A 178 -4.04 -1.44 -7.14
N GLY A 179 -4.82 -1.89 -6.16
CA GLY A 179 -5.82 -1.07 -5.47
C GLY A 179 -5.42 -0.51 -4.09
N THR A 180 -4.24 -0.87 -3.56
CA THR A 180 -3.88 -0.59 -2.15
C THR A 180 -2.91 0.59 -1.99
N SER A 181 -2.38 1.10 -3.09
CA SER A 181 -1.12 1.86 -3.09
C SER A 181 -1.31 3.39 -3.18
N ILE A 182 -2.56 3.89 -3.24
CA ILE A 182 -2.89 5.32 -3.43
C ILE A 182 -3.90 5.78 -2.39
N GLY A 183 -3.59 6.89 -1.71
CA GLY A 183 -4.44 7.57 -0.75
C GLY A 183 -5.79 8.10 -1.30
N GLY A 184 -6.82 8.14 -0.45
CA GLY A 184 -8.18 8.66 -0.65
C GLY A 184 -9.29 7.59 -0.72
N ALA A 185 -10.43 7.87 -0.08
CA ALA A 185 -11.52 6.92 0.22
C ALA A 185 -12.32 6.36 -0.97
N ARG A 186 -12.00 6.75 -2.20
CA ARG A 186 -12.81 6.41 -3.40
C ARG A 186 -12.11 5.35 -4.25
N PRO A 187 -12.87 4.53 -4.98
CA PRO A 187 -12.36 3.58 -5.95
C PRO A 187 -11.26 4.10 -6.88
N LYS A 188 -10.07 3.52 -6.76
CA LYS A 188 -8.91 3.81 -7.63
C LYS A 188 -7.93 2.65 -7.70
N ALA A 189 -7.12 2.63 -8.74
CA ALA A 189 -6.05 1.67 -8.90
C ALA A 189 -4.91 2.22 -9.76
N PHE A 190 -3.70 1.68 -9.59
CA PHE A 190 -2.61 1.90 -10.54
C PHE A 190 -2.86 1.13 -11.84
N LEU A 191 -2.47 1.73 -12.96
CA LEU A 191 -2.44 1.11 -14.27
C LEU A 191 -1.09 1.40 -14.92
N ASN A 192 -0.37 0.34 -15.26
CA ASN A 192 0.86 0.44 -16.04
C ASN A 192 0.53 0.33 -17.52
N ASP A 193 0.94 1.30 -18.32
CA ASP A 193 0.88 1.24 -19.77
C ASP A 193 2.23 0.77 -20.32
N TYR A 194 2.22 -0.46 -20.84
CA TYR A 194 3.39 -1.12 -21.41
C TYR A 194 3.46 -0.99 -22.94
N GLU A 195 2.51 -0.33 -23.59
CA GLU A 195 2.49 -0.15 -25.05
C GLU A 195 3.29 1.08 -25.49
N LEU A 196 3.55 2.03 -24.57
CA LEU A 196 4.34 3.22 -24.86
C LEU A 196 5.87 2.99 -24.70
N PRO A 197 6.71 3.67 -25.51
CA PRO A 197 8.17 3.59 -25.41
C PRO A 197 8.72 4.05 -24.05
N ILE A 198 8.00 4.97 -23.40
CA ILE A 198 8.23 5.37 -22.01
C ILE A 198 7.16 4.68 -21.19
N LYS A 199 7.55 3.78 -20.28
CA LYS A 199 6.62 3.15 -19.33
C LYS A 199 5.94 4.27 -18.54
N LYS A 200 4.63 4.40 -18.71
CA LYS A 200 3.81 5.36 -17.96
C LYS A 200 2.98 4.62 -16.93
N GLN A 201 2.89 5.22 -15.76
CA GLN A 201 1.99 4.81 -14.69
C GLN A 201 0.86 5.82 -14.60
N TYR A 202 -0.36 5.30 -14.54
CA TYR A 202 -1.58 6.09 -14.40
C TYR A 202 -2.32 5.69 -13.13
N ILE A 203 -3.13 6.62 -12.63
CA ILE A 203 -4.12 6.36 -11.59
C ILE A 203 -5.48 6.30 -12.28
N ALA A 204 -6.06 5.10 -12.36
CA ALA A 204 -7.42 4.93 -12.81
C ALA A 204 -8.38 5.27 -11.65
N LYS A 205 -9.30 6.20 -11.88
CA LYS A 205 -10.34 6.60 -10.92
C LYS A 205 -11.70 6.10 -11.40
N PHE A 206 -12.43 5.41 -10.53
CA PHE A 206 -13.72 4.83 -10.87
C PHE A 206 -14.85 5.56 -10.13
N SER A 207 -16.03 5.58 -10.73
CA SER A 207 -17.23 6.06 -10.05
C SER A 207 -17.57 5.14 -8.87
N SER A 208 -18.04 5.71 -7.77
CA SER A 208 -18.55 4.96 -6.62
C SER A 208 -20.08 4.94 -6.65
N GLN A 209 -20.67 3.93 -6.01
CA GLN A 209 -22.13 3.89 -5.81
C GLN A 209 -22.61 4.97 -4.84
N THR A 210 -21.70 5.53 -4.04
CA THR A 210 -22.01 6.61 -3.09
C THR A 210 -21.86 8.01 -3.70
N ASP A 211 -21.67 8.08 -5.03
CA ASP A 211 -21.55 9.33 -5.76
C ASP A 211 -22.89 10.06 -5.87
N PHE A 212 -22.98 11.24 -5.28
CA PHE A 212 -24.16 12.11 -5.40
C PHE A 212 -24.20 12.92 -6.70
N PHE A 213 -23.11 12.93 -7.47
CA PHE A 213 -23.00 13.53 -8.81
C PHE A 213 -21.87 12.86 -9.61
N PRO A 214 -21.73 13.10 -10.93
CA PRO A 214 -20.69 12.49 -11.76
C PRO A 214 -19.25 12.93 -11.42
N ILE A 215 -18.73 12.52 -10.27
CA ILE A 215 -17.46 13.01 -9.70
C ILE A 215 -16.27 12.78 -10.63
N VAL A 216 -16.20 11.63 -11.32
CA VAL A 216 -15.13 11.38 -12.29
C VAL A 216 -15.16 12.37 -13.45
N LYS A 217 -16.36 12.72 -13.95
CA LYS A 217 -16.50 13.72 -15.02
C LYS A 217 -16.19 15.13 -14.53
N ALA A 218 -16.59 15.45 -13.30
CA ALA A 218 -16.29 16.73 -12.68
C ALA A 218 -14.79 16.91 -12.45
N GLU A 219 -14.10 15.87 -12.00
CA GLU A 219 -12.64 15.88 -11.85
C GLU A 219 -11.94 16.08 -13.20
N PHE A 220 -12.39 15.36 -14.24
CA PHE A 220 -11.88 15.58 -15.60
C PHE A 220 -12.06 17.03 -16.05
N ALA A 221 -13.26 17.60 -15.87
CA ALA A 221 -13.53 18.99 -16.24
C ALA A 221 -12.60 19.96 -15.49
N ALA A 222 -12.40 19.75 -14.18
CA ALA A 222 -11.51 20.58 -13.37
C ALA A 222 -10.04 20.50 -13.80
N MET A 223 -9.58 19.35 -14.31
CA MET A 223 -8.22 19.19 -14.85
C MET A 223 -8.02 19.83 -16.23
N GLN A 224 -9.10 20.20 -16.92
CA GLN A 224 -9.06 20.85 -18.24
C GLN A 224 -9.23 22.37 -18.18
N LEU A 225 -9.50 22.93 -16.99
CA LEU A 225 -9.59 24.37 -16.73
C LEU A 225 -8.20 24.96 -16.45
#